data_AF-X1UZY8-F1
#
_entry.id   AF-X1UZY8-F1
#
_cell.length_a   1.000
_cell.length_b   1.000
_cell.length_c   1.000
_cell.angle_alpha   90.00
_cell.angle_beta   90.00
_cell.angle_gamma   90.00
#
_symmetry.space_group_name_H-M   'P 1'
#
loop_
_entity.id
_entity.type
_entity.pdbx_description
1 polymer ?
#
loop_
_entity_poly.entity_id
_entity_poly.type
_entity_poly.pdbx_seq_one_letter_code
_entity_poly.pdbx_strand_id
1 'polypeptide(L)' 'MKVLGIAGSPRRGGNTDLLLAEVMRGAASRGAEVKTIILNDLEISPCQHCDACLEAGRCK' A
#
# COMPACT_ATOMS: atom_id res chain seq x y z
N MET A 1 18.64 -9.65 -6.14
CA MET A 1 17.72 -8.57 -6.60
C MET A 1 16.94 -8.05 -5.41
N LYS A 2 16.66 -6.75 -5.33
CA LYS A 2 15.85 -6.15 -4.25
C LYS A 2 14.55 -5.61 -4.83
N VAL A 3 13.43 -5.88 -4.18
CA VAL A 3 12.09 -5.42 -4.59
C VAL A 3 11.41 -4.72 -3.42
N LEU A 4 10.96 -3.50 -3.66
CA LEU A 4 10.23 -2.69 -2.69
C LEU A 4 8.76 -2.56 -3.11
N GLY A 5 7.85 -3.07 -2.30
CA GLY A 5 6.42 -2.84 -2.42
C GLY A 5 6.02 -1.57 -1.68
N ILE A 6 5.22 -0.71 -2.29
CA ILE A 6 4.69 0.51 -1.66
C ILE A 6 3.17 0.42 -1.65
N ALA A 7 2.59 0.34 -0.45
CA ALA A 7 1.14 0.33 -0.25
C ALA A 7 0.65 1.73 0.11
N GLY A 8 -0.03 2.39 -0.84
CA GLY A 8 -0.69 3.67 -0.62
C GLY A 8 -2.11 3.56 -0.06
N SER A 9 -2.77 2.42 -0.26
CA SER A 9 -4.10 2.18 0.33
C SER A 9 -3.97 1.95 1.83
N PRO A 10 -4.75 2.64 2.68
CA PRO A 10 -4.81 2.38 4.11
C PRO A 10 -5.63 1.12 4.45
N ARG A 11 -6.43 0.61 3.50
CA ARG A 11 -7.30 -0.55 3.71
C ARG A 11 -6.47 -1.84 3.69
N ARG A 12 -6.27 -2.45 4.85
CA ARG A 12 -5.59 -3.75 5.04
C ARG A 12 -6.52 -4.92 4.71
N GLY A 13 -5.97 -5.98 4.11
CA GLY A 13 -6.73 -7.17 3.71
C GLY A 13 -7.67 -6.98 2.50
N GLY A 14 -7.71 -5.78 1.92
CA GLY A 14 -8.48 -5.51 0.70
C GLY A 14 -7.75 -5.94 -0.58
N ASN A 15 -8.41 -5.79 -1.73
CA ASN A 15 -7.91 -6.25 -3.03
C ASN A 15 -6.48 -5.79 -3.35
N THR A 16 -6.20 -4.49 -3.18
CA THR A 16 -4.87 -3.93 -3.48
C THR A 16 -3.78 -4.48 -2.56
N ASP A 17 -4.10 -4.68 -1.28
CA ASP A 17 -3.16 -5.22 -0.30
C ASP A 17 -2.85 -6.70 -0.57
N LEU A 18 -3.89 -7.49 -0.88
CA LEU A 18 -3.74 -8.90 -1.26
C LEU A 18 -2.94 -9.04 -2.55
N LEU A 19 -3.23 -8.23 -3.57
CA LEU A 19 -2.50 -8.26 -4.84
C LEU A 19 -1.03 -7.90 -4.66
N LEU A 20 -0.73 -6.85 -3.88
CA LEU A 20 0.66 -6.51 -3.55
C LEU A 20 1.35 -7.67 -2.84
N ALA A 21 0.68 -8.28 -1.84
CA ALA A 21 1.25 -9.40 -1.10
C ALA A 21 1.57 -10.61 -2.00
N GLU A 22 0.73 -10.92 -2.99
CA GLU A 22 1.02 -11.98 -3.98
C GLU A 22 2.22 -11.64 -4.86
N VAL A 23 2.35 -10.38 -5.32
CA VAL A 23 3.52 -9.95 -6.09
C VAL A 23 4.81 -10.10 -5.27
N MET A 24 4.78 -9.68 -4.00
CA MET A 24 5.94 -9.82 -3.12
C MET A 24 6.28 -11.30 -2.84
N ARG A 25 5.27 -12.17 -2.65
CA ARG A 25 5.46 -13.62 -2.54
C ARG A 25 6.11 -14.21 -3.78
N GLY A 26 5.65 -13.83 -4.97
CA GLY A 26 6.21 -14.27 -6.25
C GLY A 26 7.65 -13.82 -6.44
N ALA A 27 8.00 -12.60 -6.06
CA ALA A 27 9.39 -12.12 -6.11
C ALA A 27 10.29 -12.88 -5.12
N ALA A 28 9.83 -13.07 -3.89
CA ALA A 28 10.57 -13.79 -2.86
C ALA A 28 10.82 -15.26 -3.24
N SER A 29 9.84 -15.94 -3.85
CA SER A 29 9.99 -17.33 -4.31
C SER A 29 11.07 -17.51 -5.40
N ARG A 30 11.47 -16.42 -6.06
CA ARG A 30 12.56 -16.36 -7.04
C ARG A 30 13.89 -15.88 -6.45
N GLY A 31 13.99 -15.75 -5.13
CA GLY A 31 15.20 -15.34 -4.42
C GLY A 31 15.42 -13.83 -4.34
N ALA A 32 14.38 -13.00 -4.57
CA ALA A 32 14.49 -11.57 -4.33
C ALA A 32 14.40 -11.24 -2.83
N GLU A 33 15.20 -10.28 -2.37
CA GLU A 33 15.00 -9.64 -1.06
C GLU A 33 13.82 -8.68 -1.19
N VAL A 34 12.77 -8.90 -0.39
CA VAL A 34 11.52 -8.15 -0.48
C VAL A 34 11.28 -7.32 0.78
N LYS A 35 10.78 -6.11 0.60
CA LYS A 35 10.26 -5.27 1.69
C LYS A 35 8.99 -4.58 1.22
N THR A 36 8.00 -4.48 2.10
CA THR A 36 6.81 -3.67 1.86
C THR A 36 6.81 -2.48 2.83
N ILE A 37 6.51 -1.29 2.31
CA ILE A 37 6.27 -0.09 3.11
C ILE A 37 4.80 0.29 2.96
N ILE A 38 4.14 0.50 4.09
CA ILE A 38 2.77 1.01 4.14
C ILE A 38 2.89 2.51 4.37
N LEU A 39 2.50 3.31 3.37
CA LEU A 39 2.61 4.76 3.47
C LEU A 39 1.78 5.34 4.61
N ASN A 40 0.70 4.65 4.97
CA ASN A 40 -0.19 5.05 6.04
C ASN A 40 0.38 4.87 7.46
N ASP A 41 1.46 4.11 7.60
CA ASP A 41 2.14 3.88 8.87
C ASP A 41 3.28 4.89 9.10
N LEU A 42 3.55 5.76 8.12
CA LEU A 42 4.62 6.74 8.15
C LEU A 42 4.10 8.11 8.62
N GLU A 43 4.99 8.91 9.21
CA GLU A 43 4.72 10.30 9.59
C GLU A 43 4.77 11.25 8.37
N ILE A 44 3.87 11.00 7.43
CA ILE A 44 3.61 11.83 6.25
C ILE A 44 2.11 12.09 6.15
N SER A 45 1.69 12.99 5.25
CA SER A 45 0.28 13.34 5.06
C SER A 45 -0.27 12.83 3.71
N PRO A 46 -0.34 11.51 3.46
CA PRO A 46 -0.95 10.98 2.25
C PRO A 46 -2.48 11.01 2.36
N CYS A 47 -3.16 10.81 1.23
CA CYS A 47 -4.59 10.54 1.24
C CYS A 47 -4.91 9.34 2.14
N GLN A 48 -5.86 9.53 3.07
CA GLN A 48 -6.24 8.53 4.06
C GLN A 48 -7.38 7.63 3.60
N HIS A 49 -7.79 7.71 2.33
CA HIS A 49 -8.98 7.02 1.79
C HIS A 49 -10.17 7.10 2.77
N CYS A 50 -10.39 8.28 3.34
CA CYS A 50 -11.47 8.53 4.29
C CYS A 50 -12.79 8.87 3.59
N ASP A 51 -12.76 9.00 2.26
CA ASP A 51 -13.87 9.27 1.38
C ASP A 51 -14.62 10.60 1.66
N ALA A 52 -14.14 11.44 2.59
CA ALA A 52 -14.74 12.74 2.94
C ALA A 52 -14.81 13.72 1.75
N CYS A 53 -13.86 13.61 0.82
CA CYS A 53 -13.84 14.45 -0.38
C CYS A 53 -14.94 14.10 -1.39
N LEU A 54 -15.58 12.92 -1.31
CA LEU A 54 -16.64 12.53 -2.24
C LEU A 54 -17.88 13.43 -2.11
N GLU A 55 -18.21 13.82 -0.87
CA GLU A 55 -19.31 14.74 -0.60
C GLU A 55 -18.85 16.20 -0.56
N ALA A 56 -17.71 16.47 0.09
CA ALA A 56 -17.24 17.84 0.32
C ALA A 56 -16.53 18.48 -0.87
N GLY A 57 -16.07 17.69 -1.85
CA GLY A 57 -15.26 18.15 -3.00
C GLY A 57 -13.84 18.62 -2.64
N ARG A 58 -13.42 18.43 -1.38
CA ARG A 58 -12.11 18.88 -0.85
C ARG A 58 -11.57 17.86 0.14
N CYS A 59 -10.24 17.72 0.18
CA CYS A 59 -9.59 16.89 1.21
C CYS A 59 -9.82 17.50 2.59
N LYS A 60 -10.04 16.64 3.58
CA LYS A 60 -10.11 17.00 4.99
C LYS A 60 -8.71 17.17 5.58
#